data_AF-A0A1C4U1P1-F1
#
_entry.id   AF-A0A1C4U1P1-F1
#
_cell.length_a   1.000
_cell.length_b   1.000
_cell.length_c   1.000
_cell.angle_alpha   90.00
_cell.angle_beta   90.00
_cell.angle_gamma   90.00
#
_symmetry.space_group_name_H-M   'P 1'
#
loop_
_entity.id
_entity.type
_entity.pdbx_description
1 polymer ?
#
loop_
_entity_poly.entity_id
_entity_poly.type
_entity_poly.pdbx_seq_one_letter_code
_entity_poly.pdbx_strand_id
1 'polypeptide(L)'
;MPILGQRQGGHRYQEGRIPESLHTTLTDNDLAEVDTTVAGSPANESKFLYSAFRRNVMATGGTDLAKIPEGTRYTTYKGPIAPDLVRMQWDNHSHRTTEVVDRAGPSAPQRWDNQPRVPGAPQLSPTLFQAQPGRWDGSELYNAVSLCSFCRQGNTFFPLTHLVSGASAEIQDGAYAFVPENIHLYTADGQEVPQTFNVLWGPSYVLPEQANRYRLTTTDLAGTTTTAWTFTSSAPAADQRPQGFACPDDGGVACHAEPLLFLRYDGGVDPTNAVTAGGSHELKITAYHQFPHTSPVAGLELSISTDGGVTWQQVKVHAKRGGDYSGSYRIPRLSDTNGKVSIKAKAADADGNTIEQTVMDAFSIR
;
A
#
# COMPACT_ATOMS: atom_id res chain seq x y z
N MET A 1 24.94 12.10 16.74
CA MET A 1 23.64 12.43 16.13
C MET A 1 22.64 12.60 17.27
N PRO A 2 21.92 13.72 17.37
CA PRO A 2 20.89 13.85 18.41
C PRO A 2 19.74 12.91 18.03
N ILE A 3 19.44 11.97 18.92
CA ILE A 3 18.23 11.15 18.84
C ILE A 3 17.08 12.08 19.17
N LEU A 4 16.38 12.55 18.13
CA LEU A 4 15.10 13.24 18.29
C LEU A 4 14.05 12.19 18.68
N GLY A 5 13.96 11.89 19.98
CA GLY A 5 12.85 11.11 20.52
C GLY A 5 11.62 11.99 20.60
N GLN A 6 10.67 11.83 19.67
CA GLN A 6 9.37 12.48 19.82
C GLN A 6 8.48 11.62 20.71
N ARG A 7 8.16 12.15 21.90
CA ARG A 7 7.15 11.58 22.80
C ARG A 7 5.79 12.18 22.43
N GLN A 8 4.90 11.35 21.90
CA GLN A 8 3.52 11.76 21.68
C GLN A 8 2.80 11.86 23.03
N GLY A 9 2.28 13.05 23.36
CA GLY A 9 1.49 13.25 24.57
C GLY A 9 0.21 12.42 24.50
N GLY A 10 0.06 11.46 25.41
CA GLY A 10 -1.11 10.58 25.47
C GLY A 10 -1.81 10.70 26.81
N HIS A 11 -3.10 11.05 26.79
CA HIS A 11 -3.98 10.86 27.94
C HIS A 11 -4.58 9.46 27.92
N ARG A 12 -4.64 8.81 29.09
CA ARG A 12 -5.43 7.58 29.22
C ARG A 12 -6.91 7.96 29.19
N TYR A 13 -7.62 7.46 28.19
CA TYR A 13 -9.06 7.63 28.07
C TYR A 13 -9.77 7.06 29.31
N GLN A 14 -10.74 7.79 29.86
CA GLN A 14 -11.60 7.35 30.95
C GLN A 14 -13.06 7.39 30.47
N GLU A 15 -13.64 6.21 30.26
CA GLU A 15 -15.01 6.11 29.74
C GLU A 15 -16.03 6.63 30.75
N GLY A 16 -17.01 7.40 30.25
CA GLY A 16 -18.17 7.83 31.03
C GLY A 16 -17.91 8.85 32.15
N ARG A 17 -16.70 9.40 32.27
CA ARG A 17 -16.39 10.42 33.28
C ARG A 17 -15.35 11.43 32.83
N ILE A 18 -15.40 12.63 33.42
CA ILE A 18 -14.34 13.65 33.27
C ILE A 18 -13.14 13.19 34.11
N PRO A 19 -11.91 13.13 33.56
CA PRO A 19 -10.73 12.82 34.35
C PRO A 19 -10.54 13.82 35.49
N GLU A 20 -10.23 13.31 36.70
CA GLU A 20 -9.89 14.15 37.85
C GLU A 20 -8.62 14.99 37.60
N SER A 21 -7.80 14.59 36.63
CA SER A 21 -6.63 15.32 36.16
C SER A 21 -6.43 15.12 34.66
N LEU A 22 -6.00 16.19 33.98
CA LEU A 22 -5.49 16.14 32.61
C LEU A 22 -3.98 15.82 32.59
N HIS A 23 -3.36 15.43 33.70
CA HIS A 23 -1.98 14.96 33.68
C HIS A 23 -1.95 13.43 33.57
N THR A 24 -1.19 12.92 32.59
CA THR A 24 -0.95 11.48 32.44
C THR A 24 0.55 11.25 32.37
N THR A 25 1.05 10.33 33.20
CA THR A 25 2.43 9.85 33.11
C THR A 25 2.42 8.55 32.33
N LEU A 26 3.23 8.47 31.27
CA LEU A 26 3.44 7.26 30.49
C LEU A 26 4.84 6.72 30.78
N THR A 27 4.93 5.41 30.95
CA THR A 27 6.18 4.66 31.13
C THR A 27 6.50 3.88 29.85
N ASP A 28 7.69 3.29 29.77
CA ASP A 28 8.06 2.44 28.61
C ASP A 28 7.14 1.22 28.48
N ASN A 29 6.53 0.76 29.59
CA ASN A 29 5.53 -0.31 29.57
C ASN A 29 4.17 0.14 29.00
N ASP A 30 3.99 1.45 28.76
CA ASP A 30 2.78 2.03 28.17
C ASP A 30 2.96 2.39 26.69
N LEU A 31 4.17 2.21 26.13
CA LEU A 31 4.55 2.70 24.81
C LEU A 31 5.12 1.56 23.96
N ALA A 32 4.74 1.54 22.69
CA ALA A 32 5.51 0.85 21.67
C ALA A 32 6.62 1.75 21.13
N GLU A 33 7.77 1.17 20.86
CA GLU A 33 8.92 1.81 20.25
C GLU A 33 9.02 1.40 18.78
N VAL A 34 8.98 2.39 17.88
CA VAL A 34 8.95 2.17 16.43
C VAL A 34 10.13 2.85 15.76
N ASP A 35 11.01 2.06 15.16
CA ASP A 35 12.05 2.57 14.27
C ASP A 35 11.40 3.16 13.01
N THR A 36 11.40 4.48 12.93
CA THR A 36 10.74 5.23 11.86
C THR A 36 11.76 5.81 10.91
N THR A 37 11.51 5.66 9.61
CA THR A 37 12.26 6.31 8.54
C THR A 37 11.30 7.06 7.66
N VAL A 38 11.65 8.29 7.33
CA VAL A 38 10.98 9.08 6.29
C VAL A 38 11.96 9.17 5.13
N ALA A 39 11.71 8.41 4.07
CA ALA A 39 12.61 8.36 2.95
C ALA A 39 12.44 9.60 2.04
N GLY A 40 13.50 10.01 1.37
CA GLY A 40 13.49 11.15 0.45
C GLY A 40 14.69 12.08 0.64
N SER A 41 14.52 13.33 0.22
CA SER A 41 15.58 14.35 0.24
C SER A 41 15.55 15.18 1.52
N PRO A 42 16.66 15.34 2.26
CA PRO A 42 16.71 16.19 3.45
C PRO A 42 16.35 17.67 3.23
N ALA A 43 16.25 18.12 1.97
CA ALA A 43 15.76 19.46 1.62
C ALA A 43 14.23 19.58 1.72
N ASN A 44 13.51 18.46 1.71
CA ASN A 44 12.07 18.38 1.86
C ASN A 44 11.69 18.07 3.31
N GLU A 45 10.43 18.33 3.65
CA GLU A 45 9.90 18.09 4.99
C GLU A 45 8.57 17.35 4.92
N SER A 46 8.47 16.27 5.70
CA SER A 46 7.19 15.60 5.95
C SER A 46 6.55 16.11 7.23
N LYS A 47 5.22 16.21 7.21
CA LYS A 47 4.40 16.52 8.38
C LYS A 47 3.51 15.34 8.66
N PHE A 48 3.35 14.99 9.93
CA PHE A 48 2.48 13.90 10.34
C PHE A 48 1.25 14.38 11.10
N LEU A 49 0.09 13.86 10.69
CA LEU A 49 -1.18 13.98 11.36
C LEU A 49 -1.52 12.66 12.04
N TYR A 50 -2.15 12.73 13.21
CA TYR A 50 -2.58 11.56 13.95
C TYR A 50 -4.06 11.64 14.27
N SER A 51 -4.72 10.49 14.31
CA SER A 51 -6.03 10.35 14.93
C SER A 51 -6.11 8.99 15.61
N ALA A 52 -7.07 8.86 16.51
CA ALA A 52 -7.36 7.59 17.11
C ALA A 52 -8.86 7.47 17.36
N PHE A 53 -9.38 6.25 17.31
CA PHE A 53 -10.79 6.03 17.56
C PHE A 53 -11.04 4.66 18.19
N ARG A 54 -12.17 4.60 18.90
CA ARG A 54 -12.80 3.40 19.46
C ARG A 54 -14.20 3.31 18.87
N ARG A 55 -14.86 2.16 18.98
CA ARG A 55 -16.17 1.85 18.37
C ARG A 55 -17.16 3.02 18.31
N ASN A 56 -17.32 3.71 19.45
CA ASN A 56 -18.30 4.78 19.62
C ASN A 56 -17.67 6.16 19.85
N VAL A 57 -16.36 6.29 19.67
CA VAL A 57 -15.61 7.52 19.92
C VAL A 57 -14.67 7.78 18.75
N MET A 58 -14.91 8.86 18.02
CA MET A 58 -13.93 9.39 17.08
C MET A 58 -13.17 10.52 17.78
N ALA A 59 -11.90 10.32 18.09
CA ALA A 59 -11.02 11.38 18.54
C ALA A 59 -10.13 11.81 17.37
N THR A 60 -10.59 12.83 16.63
CA THR A 60 -9.76 13.51 15.63
C THR A 60 -8.85 14.51 16.34
N GLY A 61 -7.71 14.05 16.82
CA GLY A 61 -6.69 14.87 17.47
C GLY A 61 -5.49 15.08 16.54
N GLY A 62 -5.67 15.92 15.51
CA GLY A 62 -4.59 16.25 14.58
C GLY A 62 -3.65 17.29 15.15
N THR A 63 -2.41 16.92 15.43
CA THR A 63 -1.32 17.87 15.73
C THR A 63 -0.21 17.67 14.71
N ASP A 64 0.21 18.75 14.04
CA ASP A 64 1.41 18.78 13.20
C ASP A 64 2.62 18.55 14.10
N LEU A 65 3.06 17.29 14.25
CA LEU A 65 4.03 16.95 15.30
C LEU A 65 5.44 17.50 15.07
N ALA A 66 5.83 17.74 13.81
CA ALA A 66 7.03 18.47 13.42
C ALA A 66 7.17 18.44 11.90
N LYS A 67 7.93 19.39 11.36
CA LYS A 67 8.58 19.24 10.06
C LYS A 67 9.76 18.29 10.24
N ILE A 68 9.69 17.12 9.63
CA ILE A 68 10.75 16.11 9.69
C ILE A 68 11.48 16.12 8.34
N PRO A 69 12.78 16.44 8.30
CA PRO A 69 13.54 16.34 7.06
C PRO A 69 13.45 14.92 6.51
N GLU A 70 13.16 14.74 5.22
CA GLU A 70 13.24 13.41 4.62
C GLU A 70 14.69 12.90 4.63
N GLY A 71 14.89 11.60 4.41
CA GLY A 71 16.20 10.97 4.60
C GLY A 71 16.58 10.77 6.07
N THR A 72 15.65 10.99 7.00
CA THR A 72 15.88 10.89 8.44
C THR A 72 15.41 9.55 9.01
N ARG A 73 16.16 9.04 9.99
CA ARG A 73 15.76 7.93 10.86
C ARG A 73 15.60 8.44 12.29
N TYR A 74 14.53 8.05 12.95
CA TYR A 74 14.25 8.42 14.33
C TYR A 74 13.34 7.39 14.99
N THR A 75 13.26 7.43 16.31
CA THR A 75 12.38 6.56 17.09
C THR A 75 11.07 7.28 17.36
N THR A 76 9.96 6.68 16.96
CA THR A 76 8.61 7.14 17.33
C THR A 76 8.10 6.29 18.49
N TYR A 77 7.55 6.94 19.51
CA TYR A 77 6.84 6.24 20.59
C TYR A 77 5.33 6.31 20.36
N LYS A 78 4.67 5.15 20.31
CA LYS A 78 3.23 5.04 20.11
C LYS A 78 2.56 4.58 21.38
N GLY A 79 1.66 5.40 21.91
CA GLY A 79 0.87 5.01 23.07
C GLY A 79 -0.17 6.03 23.52
N PRO A 80 -0.90 5.75 24.61
CA PRO A 80 -0.80 4.52 25.41
C PRO A 80 -1.21 3.27 24.59
N ILE A 81 -0.59 2.13 24.90
CA ILE A 81 -0.97 0.82 24.38
C ILE A 81 -2.42 0.53 24.75
N ALA A 82 -3.20 0.10 23.77
CA ALA A 82 -4.60 -0.25 23.98
C ALA A 82 -5.06 -1.22 22.87
N PRO A 83 -5.46 -2.45 23.22
CA PRO A 83 -5.84 -3.48 22.25
C PRO A 83 -7.12 -3.15 21.48
N ASP A 84 -7.89 -2.18 21.95
CA ASP A 84 -9.13 -1.72 21.34
C ASP A 84 -9.03 -0.30 20.77
N LEU A 85 -7.83 0.30 20.75
CA LEU A 85 -7.62 1.63 20.17
C LEU A 85 -7.04 1.50 18.78
N VAL A 86 -7.79 1.95 17.78
CA VAL A 86 -7.29 2.08 16.42
C VAL A 86 -6.64 3.43 16.26
N ARG A 87 -5.45 3.45 15.67
CA ARG A 87 -4.68 4.65 15.37
C ARG A 87 -4.58 4.80 13.87
N MET A 88 -4.75 6.03 13.41
CA MET A 88 -4.41 6.41 12.05
C MET A 88 -3.34 7.48 12.11
N GLN A 89 -2.34 7.34 11.24
CA GLN A 89 -1.31 8.34 11.04
C GLN A 89 -1.24 8.62 9.56
N TRP A 90 -1.15 9.89 9.18
CA TRP A 90 -0.99 10.33 7.81
C TRP A 90 0.20 11.25 7.70
N ASP A 91 0.78 11.37 6.51
CA ASP A 91 1.64 12.48 6.18
C ASP A 91 1.03 13.45 5.15
N ASN A 92 1.72 14.57 4.92
CA ASN A 92 1.35 15.55 3.90
C ASN A 92 1.54 15.07 2.46
N HIS A 93 2.07 13.87 2.25
CA HIS A 93 2.18 13.21 0.94
C HIS A 93 1.04 12.20 0.73
N SER A 94 0.02 12.20 1.60
CA SER A 94 -1.13 11.30 1.58
C SER A 94 -0.80 9.84 1.89
N HIS A 95 0.39 9.54 2.41
CA HIS A 95 0.64 8.23 3.00
C HIS A 95 -0.16 8.10 4.28
N ARG A 96 -0.59 6.88 4.59
CA ARG A 96 -1.25 6.59 5.85
C ARG A 96 -0.97 5.19 6.34
N THR A 97 -1.04 5.03 7.65
CA THR A 97 -1.13 3.72 8.29
C THR A 97 -2.35 3.69 9.20
N THR A 98 -2.96 2.50 9.30
CA THR A 98 -4.04 2.22 10.25
C THR A 98 -3.63 1.00 11.05
N GLU A 99 -3.48 1.16 12.36
CA GLU A 99 -2.89 0.13 13.21
C GLU A 99 -3.56 0.04 14.58
N VAL A 100 -3.29 -1.05 15.27
CA VAL A 100 -3.59 -1.24 16.69
C VAL A 100 -2.26 -1.55 17.36
N VAL A 101 -1.96 -0.78 18.41
CA VAL A 101 -0.75 -0.98 19.21
C VAL A 101 -1.17 -1.57 20.55
N ASP A 102 -1.03 -2.89 20.67
CA ASP A 102 -1.52 -3.70 21.80
C ASP A 102 -0.40 -4.22 22.71
N ARG A 103 0.88 -3.92 22.40
CA ARG A 103 2.06 -4.35 23.17
C ARG A 103 3.09 -3.26 23.34
N ALA A 104 3.81 -3.33 24.47
CA ALA A 104 4.90 -2.43 24.79
C ALA A 104 6.22 -2.86 24.16
N GLY A 105 7.14 -1.91 24.06
CA GLY A 105 8.50 -2.15 23.58
C GLY A 105 8.62 -2.18 22.06
N PRO A 106 9.69 -2.81 21.53
CA PRO A 106 10.01 -2.76 20.10
C PRO A 106 8.89 -3.31 19.22
N SER A 107 8.54 -2.55 18.18
CA SER A 107 7.54 -2.89 17.17
C SER A 107 8.18 -2.94 15.78
N ALA A 108 7.40 -3.38 14.78
CA ALA A 108 7.86 -3.41 13.40
C ALA A 108 8.30 -2.00 12.93
N PRO A 109 9.42 -1.89 12.20
CA PRO A 109 9.89 -0.60 11.69
C PRO A 109 8.91 -0.04 10.66
N GLN A 110 8.81 1.29 10.60
CA GLN A 110 8.00 2.00 9.62
C GLN A 110 8.86 2.78 8.64
N ARG A 111 8.72 2.47 7.36
CA ARG A 111 9.47 3.05 6.24
C ARG A 111 8.52 3.88 5.36
N TRP A 112 8.32 5.13 5.75
CA TRP A 112 7.54 6.11 4.99
C TRP A 112 8.28 6.53 3.74
N ASP A 113 7.54 6.85 2.67
CA ASP A 113 8.07 7.35 1.40
C ASP A 113 9.06 6.43 0.66
N ASN A 114 9.07 5.14 1.02
CA ASN A 114 10.05 4.20 0.50
C ASN A 114 9.72 3.71 -0.92
N GLN A 115 10.71 3.75 -1.80
CA GLN A 115 10.56 3.40 -3.22
C GLN A 115 10.97 1.95 -3.54
N PRO A 116 10.42 1.34 -4.60
CA PRO A 116 9.41 1.91 -5.49
C PRO A 116 7.99 1.79 -4.93
N ARG A 117 7.17 2.79 -5.22
CA ARG A 117 5.71 2.72 -5.04
C ARG A 117 5.03 2.36 -6.35
N VAL A 118 4.13 1.39 -6.33
CA VAL A 118 3.44 0.89 -7.53
C VAL A 118 1.95 0.71 -7.29
N PRO A 119 1.11 0.70 -8.34
CA PRO A 119 -0.30 0.35 -8.21
C PRO A 119 -0.49 -1.01 -7.53
N GLY A 120 -1.32 -1.04 -6.50
CA GLY A 120 -1.61 -2.22 -5.71
C GLY A 120 -2.87 -2.08 -4.87
N ALA A 121 -3.02 -3.00 -3.93
CA ALA A 121 -4.09 -2.97 -2.95
C ALA A 121 -3.51 -2.95 -1.53
N PRO A 122 -4.02 -2.11 -0.62
CA PRO A 122 -3.51 -2.07 0.74
C PRO A 122 -3.94 -3.34 1.49
N GLN A 123 -3.11 -3.78 2.43
CA GLN A 123 -3.42 -4.91 3.30
C GLN A 123 -3.68 -4.40 4.71
N LEU A 124 -4.90 -4.63 5.21
CA LEU A 124 -5.27 -4.26 6.57
C LEU A 124 -4.92 -5.40 7.53
N SER A 125 -4.36 -5.06 8.69
CA SER A 125 -4.01 -6.04 9.72
C SER A 125 -5.27 -6.68 10.31
N PRO A 126 -5.34 -8.02 10.48
CA PRO A 126 -6.45 -8.69 11.16
C PRO A 126 -6.71 -8.16 12.58
N THR A 127 -5.68 -7.67 13.27
CA THR A 127 -5.79 -7.08 14.61
C THR A 127 -6.72 -5.85 14.61
N LEU A 128 -6.81 -5.14 13.48
CA LEU A 128 -7.72 -4.00 13.32
C LEU A 128 -9.19 -4.41 13.49
N PHE A 129 -9.56 -5.55 12.91
CA PHE A 129 -10.92 -6.08 12.97
C PHE A 129 -11.22 -6.69 14.34
N GLN A 130 -10.22 -7.33 14.96
CA GLN A 130 -10.33 -7.86 16.32
C GLN A 130 -10.50 -6.75 17.37
N ALA A 131 -9.82 -5.61 17.20
CA ALA A 131 -9.91 -4.47 18.10
C ALA A 131 -11.29 -3.79 18.08
N GLN A 132 -12.00 -3.89 16.95
CA GLN A 132 -13.25 -3.16 16.70
C GLN A 132 -14.28 -4.06 15.99
N PRO A 133 -14.75 -5.15 16.64
CA PRO A 133 -15.65 -6.11 16.01
C PRO A 133 -16.98 -5.47 15.63
N GLY A 134 -17.46 -5.75 14.42
CA GLY A 134 -18.72 -5.23 13.89
C GLY A 134 -18.68 -3.78 13.39
N ARG A 135 -17.59 -3.04 13.60
CA ARG A 135 -17.48 -1.64 13.12
C ARG A 135 -17.30 -1.58 11.60
N TRP A 136 -16.55 -2.53 11.06
CA TRP A 136 -16.02 -2.51 9.69
C TRP A 136 -16.88 -3.28 8.68
N ASP A 137 -18.04 -3.77 9.12
CA ASP A 137 -18.91 -4.64 8.33
C ASP A 137 -19.98 -3.83 7.55
N GLY A 138 -20.04 -2.51 7.78
CA GLY A 138 -21.00 -1.61 7.13
C GLY A 138 -20.59 -1.24 5.70
N SER A 139 -21.58 -0.89 4.86
CA SER A 139 -21.33 -0.52 3.47
C SER A 139 -20.88 0.93 3.27
N GLU A 140 -21.04 1.76 4.30
CA GLU A 140 -20.83 3.20 4.25
C GLU A 140 -19.34 3.57 4.23
N LEU A 141 -18.99 4.55 3.40
CA LEU A 141 -17.62 5.09 3.29
C LEU A 141 -17.04 5.51 4.65
N TYR A 142 -17.87 6.05 5.55
CA TYR A 142 -17.44 6.50 6.88
C TYR A 142 -17.07 5.36 7.84
N ASN A 143 -17.53 4.14 7.54
CA ASN A 143 -17.25 2.95 8.32
C ASN A 143 -16.18 2.08 7.67
N ALA A 144 -15.56 2.52 6.57
CA ALA A 144 -14.44 1.82 5.95
C ALA A 144 -13.09 2.43 6.35
N VAL A 145 -12.07 1.59 6.41
CA VAL A 145 -10.68 2.01 6.61
C VAL A 145 -10.10 2.52 5.30
N SER A 146 -10.52 1.92 4.18
CA SER A 146 -10.03 2.22 2.84
C SER A 146 -11.08 2.00 1.76
N LEU A 147 -10.80 2.51 0.56
CA LEU A 147 -11.51 2.12 -0.65
C LEU A 147 -10.96 0.80 -1.17
N CYS A 148 -11.86 -0.03 -1.68
CA CYS A 148 -11.50 -1.26 -2.37
C CYS A 148 -10.73 -0.94 -3.65
N SER A 149 -9.70 -1.74 -3.93
CA SER A 149 -8.86 -1.61 -5.12
C SER A 149 -9.42 -2.47 -6.24
N PHE A 150 -9.61 -1.87 -7.42
CA PHE A 150 -10.12 -2.54 -8.62
C PHE A 150 -11.40 -3.32 -8.31
N CYS A 151 -12.35 -2.66 -7.64
CA CYS A 151 -13.60 -3.29 -7.24
C CYS A 151 -14.63 -3.21 -8.37
N ARG A 152 -15.43 -4.26 -8.49
CA ARG A 152 -16.60 -4.29 -9.36
C ARG A 152 -17.87 -4.28 -8.52
N GLN A 153 -18.76 -3.36 -8.86
CA GLN A 153 -20.06 -3.16 -8.22
C GLN A 153 -21.16 -3.34 -9.26
N GLY A 154 -21.91 -4.43 -9.14
CA GLY A 154 -22.81 -4.90 -10.20
C GLY A 154 -22.06 -5.05 -11.53
N ASN A 155 -22.44 -4.25 -12.53
CA ASN A 155 -21.80 -4.27 -13.85
C ASN A 155 -20.73 -3.18 -14.02
N THR A 156 -20.46 -2.37 -13.01
CA THR A 156 -19.48 -1.29 -13.10
C THR A 156 -18.17 -1.69 -12.43
N PHE A 157 -17.10 -1.73 -13.21
CA PHE A 157 -15.74 -1.91 -12.72
C PHE A 157 -15.09 -0.54 -12.47
N PHE A 158 -14.60 -0.35 -11.25
CA PHE A 158 -13.91 0.86 -10.82
C PHE A 158 -12.41 0.56 -10.62
N PRO A 159 -11.53 0.98 -11.54
CA PRO A 159 -10.10 0.77 -11.44
C PRO A 159 -9.40 1.74 -10.48
N LEU A 160 -10.02 2.00 -9.33
CA LEU A 160 -9.37 2.71 -8.23
C LEU A 160 -8.29 1.83 -7.62
N THR A 161 -7.15 2.40 -7.25
CA THR A 161 -6.04 1.64 -6.66
C THR A 161 -5.42 2.43 -5.52
N HIS A 162 -4.35 1.90 -4.95
CA HIS A 162 -3.45 2.61 -4.07
C HIS A 162 -2.05 2.47 -4.63
N LEU A 163 -1.16 3.38 -4.27
CA LEU A 163 0.27 3.12 -4.44
C LEU A 163 0.77 2.44 -3.17
N VAL A 164 1.56 1.38 -3.35
CA VAL A 164 2.06 0.54 -2.26
C VAL A 164 3.56 0.31 -2.41
N SER A 165 4.24 0.15 -1.27
CA SER A 165 5.64 -0.23 -1.17
C SER A 165 5.77 -1.55 -0.39
N GLY A 166 6.83 -2.32 -0.66
CA GLY A 166 7.13 -3.55 0.07
C GLY A 166 7.86 -3.32 1.39
N ALA A 167 8.41 -2.12 1.63
CA ALA A 167 9.23 -1.84 2.80
C ALA A 167 8.43 -1.76 4.11
N SER A 168 7.17 -1.34 4.03
CA SER A 168 6.19 -1.28 5.11
C SER A 168 4.79 -1.48 4.53
N ALA A 169 4.29 -2.71 4.55
CA ALA A 169 3.01 -3.09 3.94
C ALA A 169 1.78 -2.42 4.56
N GLU A 170 1.91 -1.98 5.81
CA GLU A 170 0.91 -1.26 6.60
C GLU A 170 0.82 0.23 6.25
N ILE A 171 1.79 0.76 5.50
CA ILE A 171 1.78 2.12 4.97
C ILE A 171 1.29 2.06 3.53
N GLN A 172 0.19 2.75 3.27
CA GLN A 172 -0.45 2.84 1.96
C GLN A 172 -0.56 4.31 1.57
N ASP A 173 -0.46 4.59 0.28
CA ASP A 173 -0.83 5.90 -0.24
C ASP A 173 -2.36 6.04 -0.22
N GLY A 174 -2.83 7.28 -0.33
CA GLY A 174 -4.23 7.58 -0.57
C GLY A 174 -4.77 6.85 -1.81
N ALA A 175 -6.09 6.79 -1.92
CA ALA A 175 -6.72 6.21 -3.11
C ALA A 175 -6.25 6.99 -4.36
N TYR A 176 -5.84 6.25 -5.38
CA TYR A 176 -5.33 6.75 -6.63
C TYR A 176 -6.29 6.41 -7.76
N ALA A 177 -6.75 7.43 -8.46
CA ALA A 177 -7.48 7.30 -9.71
C ALA A 177 -6.52 7.57 -10.87
N PHE A 178 -6.51 6.68 -11.86
CA PHE A 178 -5.73 6.90 -13.08
C PHE A 178 -6.30 8.07 -13.87
N VAL A 179 -5.40 8.80 -14.53
CA VAL A 179 -5.77 9.72 -15.60
C VAL A 179 -6.46 8.92 -16.71
N PRO A 180 -7.62 9.38 -17.26
CA PRO A 180 -8.39 8.65 -18.27
C PRO A 180 -7.57 8.09 -19.43
N GLU A 181 -6.64 8.89 -19.95
CA GLU A 181 -5.78 8.55 -21.10
C GLU A 181 -4.70 7.51 -20.77
N ASN A 182 -4.48 7.23 -19.49
CA ASN A 182 -3.44 6.32 -19.03
C ASN A 182 -3.99 4.97 -18.59
N ILE A 183 -5.29 4.70 -18.79
CA ILE A 183 -5.91 3.44 -18.42
C ILE A 183 -6.84 2.91 -19.51
N HIS A 184 -6.61 1.67 -19.91
CA HIS A 184 -7.37 1.00 -20.97
C HIS A 184 -7.73 -0.42 -20.55
N LEU A 185 -8.94 -0.84 -20.88
CA LEU A 185 -9.43 -2.18 -20.63
C LEU A 185 -9.78 -2.83 -21.96
N TYR A 186 -9.30 -4.04 -22.19
CA TYR A 186 -9.54 -4.80 -23.39
C TYR A 186 -10.21 -6.14 -23.05
N THR A 187 -11.09 -6.59 -23.93
CA THR A 187 -11.63 -7.96 -23.91
C THR A 187 -10.58 -8.98 -24.38
N ALA A 188 -10.86 -10.27 -24.21
CA ALA A 188 -9.97 -11.35 -24.62
C ALA A 188 -9.64 -11.36 -26.13
N ASP A 189 -10.55 -10.89 -26.97
CA ASP A 189 -10.37 -10.71 -28.42
C ASP A 189 -9.67 -9.40 -28.80
N GLY A 190 -9.25 -8.60 -27.81
CA GLY A 190 -8.47 -7.38 -28.00
C GLY A 190 -9.30 -6.14 -28.32
N GLN A 191 -10.63 -6.20 -28.20
CA GLN A 191 -11.48 -5.02 -28.36
C GLN A 191 -11.40 -4.15 -27.11
N GLU A 192 -11.20 -2.84 -27.29
CA GLU A 192 -11.21 -1.91 -26.18
C GLU A 192 -12.63 -1.73 -25.65
N VAL A 193 -12.79 -1.90 -24.34
CA VAL A 193 -14.04 -1.64 -23.64
C VAL A 193 -14.17 -0.12 -23.49
N PRO A 194 -15.27 0.50 -23.97
CA PRO A 194 -15.47 1.94 -23.83
C PRO A 194 -15.38 2.37 -22.37
N GLN A 195 -14.49 3.32 -22.11
CA GLN A 195 -14.36 3.93 -20.80
C GLN A 195 -15.54 4.86 -20.54
N THR A 196 -16.09 4.79 -19.32
CA THR A 196 -17.04 5.77 -18.79
C THR A 196 -16.36 6.60 -17.70
N PHE A 197 -16.98 7.71 -17.31
CA PHE A 197 -16.41 8.59 -16.29
C PHE A 197 -17.42 8.86 -15.19
N ASN A 198 -16.99 8.63 -13.95
CA ASN A 198 -17.70 9.03 -12.75
C ASN A 198 -17.03 10.29 -12.17
N VAL A 199 -17.83 11.33 -11.91
CA VAL A 199 -17.30 12.63 -11.44
C VAL A 199 -16.56 12.51 -10.10
N LEU A 200 -16.99 11.60 -9.22
CA LEU A 200 -16.38 11.41 -7.90
C LEU A 200 -15.21 10.40 -7.94
N TRP A 201 -15.31 9.39 -8.80
CA TRP A 201 -14.44 8.21 -8.76
C TRP A 201 -13.50 8.06 -9.98
N GLY A 202 -13.59 8.95 -10.96
CA GLY A 202 -12.76 8.93 -12.16
C GLY A 202 -13.20 7.89 -13.19
N PRO A 203 -12.26 7.34 -13.98
CA PRO A 203 -12.57 6.33 -14.99
C PRO A 203 -13.30 5.11 -14.43
N SER A 204 -14.23 4.56 -15.20
CA SER A 204 -14.94 3.31 -14.91
C SER A 204 -15.26 2.55 -16.19
N TYR A 205 -15.65 1.27 -16.07
CA TYR A 205 -16.03 0.44 -17.22
C TYR A 205 -17.32 -0.31 -16.93
N VAL A 206 -18.23 -0.36 -17.90
CA VAL A 206 -19.44 -1.19 -17.82
C VAL A 206 -19.15 -2.54 -18.46
N LEU A 207 -19.20 -3.60 -17.66
CA LEU A 207 -18.88 -4.97 -18.06
C LEU A 207 -20.16 -5.84 -18.11
N PRO A 208 -20.25 -6.79 -19.05
CA PRO A 208 -21.30 -7.82 -19.05
C PRO A 208 -21.33 -8.60 -17.75
N GLU A 209 -22.52 -9.04 -17.34
CA GLU A 209 -22.72 -9.81 -16.11
C GLU A 209 -21.94 -11.13 -16.12
N GLN A 210 -21.90 -11.80 -17.28
CA GLN A 210 -21.24 -13.07 -17.46
C GLN A 210 -19.72 -12.96 -17.31
N ALA A 211 -19.12 -14.04 -16.84
CA ALA A 211 -17.67 -14.15 -16.73
C ALA A 211 -17.01 -13.94 -18.10
N ASN A 212 -16.02 -13.05 -18.15
CA ASN A 212 -15.19 -12.83 -19.32
C ASN A 212 -13.76 -12.49 -18.89
N ARG A 213 -12.81 -12.68 -19.81
CA ARG A 213 -11.40 -12.42 -19.58
C ARG A 213 -11.03 -11.05 -20.14
N TYR A 214 -10.32 -10.28 -19.34
CA TYR A 214 -9.94 -8.92 -19.63
C TYR A 214 -8.44 -8.72 -19.50
N ARG A 215 -7.94 -7.74 -20.26
CA ARG A 215 -6.60 -7.19 -20.11
C ARG A 215 -6.72 -5.71 -19.76
N LEU A 216 -6.29 -5.33 -18.56
CA LEU A 216 -6.23 -3.93 -18.12
C LEU A 216 -4.78 -3.45 -18.25
N THR A 217 -4.56 -2.29 -18.87
CA THR A 217 -3.24 -1.68 -18.97
C THR A 217 -3.26 -0.28 -18.37
N THR A 218 -2.24 0.05 -17.58
CA THR A 218 -2.08 1.36 -16.97
C THR A 218 -0.68 1.91 -17.16
N THR A 219 -0.58 3.24 -17.17
CA THR A 219 0.65 3.99 -17.00
C THR A 219 0.47 5.01 -15.88
N ASP A 220 1.45 5.19 -15.00
CA ASP A 220 1.39 6.26 -14.00
C ASP A 220 1.48 7.65 -14.65
N LEU A 221 1.22 8.70 -13.88
CA LEU A 221 1.26 10.08 -14.40
C LEU A 221 2.66 10.47 -14.92
N ALA A 222 3.72 9.92 -14.33
CA ALA A 222 5.10 10.22 -14.69
C ALA A 222 5.58 9.46 -15.94
N GLY A 223 4.83 8.46 -16.42
CA GLY A 223 5.26 7.59 -17.51
C GLY A 223 6.34 6.58 -17.11
N THR A 224 6.62 6.43 -15.82
CA THR A 224 7.70 5.59 -15.28
C THR A 224 7.23 4.20 -14.91
N THR A 225 5.96 4.04 -14.57
CA THR A 225 5.39 2.74 -14.20
C THR A 225 4.32 2.34 -15.20
N THR A 226 4.52 1.20 -15.85
CA THR A 226 3.49 0.57 -16.70
C THR A 226 3.09 -0.76 -16.08
N THR A 227 1.79 -1.01 -15.95
CA THR A 227 1.27 -2.28 -15.44
C THR A 227 0.21 -2.84 -16.38
N ALA A 228 0.25 -4.15 -16.62
CA ALA A 228 -0.77 -4.88 -17.34
C ALA A 228 -1.27 -6.05 -16.50
N TRP A 229 -2.58 -6.11 -16.28
CA TRP A 229 -3.25 -7.24 -15.66
C TRP A 229 -4.01 -8.03 -16.71
N THR A 230 -3.99 -9.35 -16.58
CA THR A 230 -4.97 -10.21 -17.24
C THR A 230 -5.75 -10.94 -16.17
N PHE A 231 -7.07 -10.84 -16.17
CA PHE A 231 -7.92 -11.44 -15.14
C PHE A 231 -9.29 -11.83 -15.70
N THR A 232 -9.99 -12.71 -14.99
CA THR A 232 -11.39 -13.05 -15.30
C THR A 232 -12.32 -12.29 -14.36
N SER A 233 -13.28 -11.56 -14.92
CA SER A 233 -14.26 -10.77 -14.17
C SER A 233 -15.68 -11.23 -14.50
N SER A 234 -16.54 -11.24 -13.48
CA SER A 234 -17.99 -11.47 -13.59
C SER A 234 -18.72 -10.58 -12.60
N ALA A 235 -20.01 -10.32 -12.81
CA ALA A 235 -20.78 -9.57 -11.81
C ALA A 235 -20.77 -10.28 -10.45
N PRO A 236 -20.69 -9.54 -9.33
CA PRO A 236 -20.81 -10.12 -8.00
C PRO A 236 -22.22 -10.69 -7.81
N ALA A 237 -22.30 -11.99 -7.50
CA ALA A 237 -23.57 -12.65 -7.16
C ALA A 237 -24.08 -12.27 -5.76
N ALA A 238 -23.17 -11.85 -4.88
CA ALA A 238 -23.43 -11.36 -3.53
C ALA A 238 -22.36 -10.34 -3.14
N ASP A 239 -22.61 -9.58 -2.08
CA ASP A 239 -21.61 -8.67 -1.53
C ASP A 239 -20.45 -9.47 -0.92
N GLN A 240 -19.26 -9.36 -1.51
CA GLN A 240 -18.02 -10.04 -1.13
C GLN A 240 -16.88 -9.04 -1.00
N ARG A 241 -17.21 -7.82 -0.55
CA ARG A 241 -16.21 -6.78 -0.29
C ARG A 241 -15.18 -7.26 0.72
N PRO A 242 -13.89 -6.96 0.49
CA PRO A 242 -12.86 -7.21 1.49
C PRO A 242 -13.21 -6.48 2.81
N GLN A 243 -13.02 -7.16 3.95
CA GLN A 243 -13.35 -6.58 5.25
C GLN A 243 -12.60 -5.26 5.50
N GLY A 244 -13.32 -4.22 5.95
CA GLY A 244 -12.74 -2.88 6.16
C GLY A 244 -12.61 -2.01 4.91
N PHE A 245 -13.13 -2.49 3.77
CA PHE A 245 -13.11 -1.76 2.51
C PHE A 245 -14.51 -1.35 2.06
N ALA A 246 -14.65 -0.10 1.64
CA ALA A 246 -15.85 0.37 0.96
C ALA A 246 -15.69 0.29 -0.57
N CYS A 247 -16.80 0.09 -1.26
CA CYS A 247 -16.87 0.32 -2.69
C CYS A 247 -17.28 1.76 -2.98
N PRO A 248 -17.00 2.25 -4.19
CA PRO A 248 -17.24 3.65 -4.53
C PRO A 248 -18.69 4.11 -4.37
N ASP A 249 -19.66 3.23 -4.59
CA ASP A 249 -21.07 3.58 -4.52
C ASP A 249 -21.74 2.83 -3.35
N ASP A 250 -22.51 3.55 -2.52
CA ASP A 250 -23.11 3.08 -1.27
C ASP A 250 -24.53 2.51 -1.45
N GLY A 251 -25.06 2.49 -2.69
CA GLY A 251 -26.44 2.14 -3.03
C GLY A 251 -26.90 0.68 -2.83
N GLY A 252 -26.23 -0.10 -1.99
CA GLY A 252 -26.62 -1.49 -1.68
C GLY A 252 -26.44 -2.49 -2.83
N VAL A 253 -25.65 -2.12 -3.85
CA VAL A 253 -25.30 -3.01 -4.95
C VAL A 253 -24.18 -3.95 -4.51
N ALA A 254 -24.31 -5.24 -4.82
CA ALA A 254 -23.29 -6.23 -4.54
C ALA A 254 -21.93 -5.80 -5.11
N CYS A 255 -20.87 -5.95 -4.32
CA CYS A 255 -19.54 -5.55 -4.72
C CYS A 255 -18.49 -6.60 -4.33
N HIS A 256 -17.43 -6.72 -5.13
CA HIS A 256 -16.23 -7.48 -4.76
C HIS A 256 -14.98 -6.85 -5.36
N ALA A 257 -13.81 -7.17 -4.78
CA ALA A 257 -12.54 -6.90 -5.44
C ALA A 257 -12.40 -7.84 -6.65
N GLU A 258 -11.93 -7.36 -7.78
CA GLU A 258 -11.61 -8.24 -8.91
C GLU A 258 -10.36 -9.09 -8.57
N PRO A 259 -10.19 -10.29 -9.16
CA PRO A 259 -9.10 -11.21 -8.84
C PRO A 259 -7.76 -10.78 -9.49
N LEU A 260 -7.46 -9.49 -9.48
CA LEU A 260 -6.17 -8.97 -9.95
C LEU A 260 -5.06 -9.43 -9.00
N LEU A 261 -3.92 -9.76 -9.60
CA LEU A 261 -2.67 -10.02 -8.90
C LEU A 261 -1.89 -8.70 -8.75
N PHE A 262 -1.41 -8.41 -7.55
CA PHE A 262 -0.63 -7.20 -7.24
C PHE A 262 0.81 -7.56 -6.85
N LEU A 263 1.71 -6.59 -7.03
CA LEU A 263 3.11 -6.70 -6.62
C LEU A 263 3.47 -5.53 -5.70
N ARG A 264 4.32 -5.79 -4.70
CA ARG A 264 5.01 -4.76 -3.90
C ARG A 264 6.48 -5.12 -3.79
N TYR A 265 7.35 -4.12 -3.72
CA TYR A 265 8.80 -4.32 -3.72
C TYR A 265 9.47 -3.65 -2.52
N ASP A 266 10.36 -4.37 -1.85
CA ASP A 266 11.32 -3.83 -0.89
C ASP A 266 12.72 -3.96 -1.52
N GLY A 267 13.24 -2.83 -2.02
CA GLY A 267 14.54 -2.73 -2.65
C GLY A 267 15.72 -2.73 -1.67
N GLY A 268 15.47 -2.77 -0.35
CA GLY A 268 16.51 -2.62 0.66
C GLY A 268 17.21 -1.25 0.61
N VAL A 269 16.49 -0.23 0.15
CA VAL A 269 17.03 1.12 -0.03
C VAL A 269 17.24 1.82 1.31
N ASP A 270 18.21 2.72 1.35
CA ASP A 270 18.44 3.58 2.51
C ASP A 270 17.42 4.75 2.58
N PRO A 271 17.48 5.62 3.60
CA PRO A 271 16.54 6.74 3.72
C PRO A 271 16.57 7.73 2.55
N THR A 272 17.60 7.72 1.70
CA THR A 272 17.65 8.56 0.50
C THR A 272 17.04 7.88 -0.73
N ASN A 273 16.34 6.74 -0.53
CA ASN A 273 15.83 5.87 -1.60
C ASN A 273 16.94 5.43 -2.56
N ALA A 274 18.10 5.08 -1.99
CA ALA A 274 19.26 4.63 -2.75
C ALA A 274 19.87 3.33 -2.20
N VAL A 275 20.52 2.60 -3.09
CA VAL A 275 21.41 1.46 -2.82
C VAL A 275 22.83 1.83 -3.25
N THR A 276 23.82 1.22 -2.61
CA THR A 276 25.24 1.47 -2.94
C THR A 276 25.63 0.83 -4.26
N ALA A 277 26.43 1.51 -5.07
CA ALA A 277 27.05 0.92 -6.24
C ALA A 277 28.06 -0.18 -5.87
N GLY A 278 28.32 -1.09 -6.82
CA GLY A 278 29.40 -2.07 -6.70
C GLY A 278 29.18 -3.11 -5.61
N GLY A 279 28.13 -3.92 -5.73
CA GLY A 279 27.82 -4.92 -4.71
C GLY A 279 26.63 -5.81 -5.06
N SER A 280 26.35 -6.76 -4.17
CA SER A 280 25.15 -7.60 -4.23
C SER A 280 24.09 -7.05 -3.28
N HIS A 281 22.85 -7.01 -3.75
CA HIS A 281 21.69 -6.51 -3.04
C HIS A 281 20.56 -7.55 -3.08
N GLU A 282 19.63 -7.48 -2.12
CA GLU A 282 18.41 -8.29 -2.12
C GLU A 282 17.23 -7.40 -2.51
N LEU A 283 16.39 -7.89 -3.42
CA LEU A 283 15.06 -7.36 -3.68
C LEU A 283 14.05 -8.36 -3.13
N LYS A 284 13.16 -7.91 -2.24
CA LYS A 284 12.01 -8.71 -1.80
C LYS A 284 10.78 -8.25 -2.56
N ILE A 285 9.95 -9.20 -2.93
CA ILE A 285 8.72 -8.97 -3.70
C ILE A 285 7.62 -9.77 -3.04
N THR A 286 6.45 -9.18 -2.85
CA THR A 286 5.24 -9.95 -2.50
C THR A 286 4.27 -9.88 -3.66
N ALA A 287 3.81 -11.03 -4.12
CA ALA A 287 2.69 -11.19 -5.04
C ALA A 287 1.44 -11.60 -4.25
N TYR A 288 0.34 -10.87 -4.40
CA TYR A 288 -0.85 -11.05 -3.57
C TYR A 288 -2.12 -10.56 -4.25
N HIS A 289 -3.27 -10.94 -3.68
CA HIS A 289 -4.58 -10.47 -4.11
C HIS A 289 -5.27 -9.68 -2.99
N GLN A 290 -6.20 -8.80 -3.36
CA GLN A 290 -7.17 -8.24 -2.42
C GLN A 290 -8.42 -9.12 -2.31
N PHE A 291 -8.82 -9.76 -3.42
CA PHE A 291 -9.98 -10.63 -3.45
C PHE A 291 -9.77 -11.83 -2.52
N PRO A 292 -10.71 -12.09 -1.59
CA PRO A 292 -10.63 -13.25 -0.71
C PRO A 292 -10.76 -14.56 -1.52
N HIS A 293 -10.16 -15.63 -1.02
CA HIS A 293 -10.28 -16.98 -1.60
C HIS A 293 -9.78 -17.12 -3.05
N THR A 294 -8.79 -16.31 -3.45
CA THR A 294 -8.08 -16.45 -4.73
C THR A 294 -7.15 -17.66 -4.76
N SER A 295 -6.90 -18.14 -5.97
CA SER A 295 -5.88 -19.15 -6.21
C SER A 295 -4.49 -18.69 -5.77
N PRO A 296 -3.63 -19.61 -5.31
CA PRO A 296 -2.28 -19.27 -4.91
C PRO A 296 -1.45 -18.77 -6.10
N VAL A 297 -0.50 -17.89 -5.82
CA VAL A 297 0.50 -17.44 -6.80
C VAL A 297 1.35 -18.63 -7.23
N ALA A 298 1.38 -18.90 -8.54
CA ALA A 298 2.05 -20.06 -9.13
C ALA A 298 3.51 -19.77 -9.51
N GLY A 299 3.84 -18.52 -9.84
CA GLY A 299 5.19 -18.14 -10.25
C GLY A 299 5.42 -16.65 -10.33
N LEU A 300 6.71 -16.28 -10.25
CA LEU A 300 7.19 -14.90 -10.41
C LEU A 300 8.49 -14.91 -11.21
N GLU A 301 8.57 -14.03 -12.19
CA GLU A 301 9.76 -13.69 -12.95
C GLU A 301 10.17 -12.25 -12.62
N LEU A 302 11.48 -12.04 -12.52
CA LEU A 302 12.04 -10.75 -12.17
C LEU A 302 13.25 -10.46 -13.06
N SER A 303 13.30 -9.24 -13.56
CA SER A 303 14.42 -8.68 -14.29
C SER A 303 14.72 -7.29 -13.75
N ILE A 304 15.99 -6.91 -13.76
CA ILE A 304 16.43 -5.57 -13.38
C ILE A 304 17.24 -4.91 -14.49
N SER A 305 17.28 -3.59 -14.49
CA SER A 305 18.13 -2.79 -15.38
C SER A 305 18.82 -1.69 -14.57
N THR A 306 20.03 -1.31 -15.01
CA THR A 306 20.79 -0.18 -14.45
C THR A 306 21.24 0.82 -15.54
N ASP A 307 20.67 0.69 -16.74
CA ASP A 307 20.99 1.48 -17.93
C ASP A 307 19.75 2.11 -18.57
N GLY A 308 18.73 2.40 -17.74
CA GLY A 308 17.49 3.01 -18.20
C GLY A 308 16.60 2.07 -19.02
N GLY A 309 16.65 0.77 -18.75
CA GLY A 309 15.80 -0.24 -19.39
C GLY A 309 16.28 -0.69 -20.78
N VAL A 310 17.50 -0.30 -21.18
CA VAL A 310 18.11 -0.72 -22.45
C VAL A 310 18.46 -2.21 -22.40
N THR A 311 19.06 -2.67 -21.30
CA THR A 311 19.31 -4.09 -21.05
C THR A 311 18.65 -4.55 -19.76
N TRP A 312 18.19 -5.82 -19.76
CA TRP A 312 17.50 -6.44 -18.63
C TRP A 312 18.23 -7.71 -18.21
N GLN A 313 18.60 -7.77 -16.94
CA GLN A 313 19.24 -8.93 -16.33
C GLN A 313 18.20 -9.73 -15.54
N GLN A 314 17.98 -10.98 -15.94
CA GLN A 314 17.08 -11.87 -15.21
C GLN A 314 17.65 -12.14 -13.81
N VAL A 315 16.81 -11.97 -12.80
CA VAL A 315 17.11 -12.27 -11.40
C VAL A 315 16.46 -13.59 -11.04
N LYS A 316 17.26 -14.51 -10.50
CA LYS A 316 16.74 -15.75 -9.94
C LYS A 316 16.01 -15.43 -8.64
N VAL A 317 14.71 -15.73 -8.59
CA VAL A 317 13.88 -15.54 -7.40
C VAL A 317 13.66 -16.83 -6.65
N HIS A 318 13.53 -16.71 -5.34
CA HIS A 318 13.24 -17.80 -4.42
C HIS A 318 11.90 -17.53 -3.76
N ALA A 319 10.94 -18.44 -3.95
CA ALA A 319 9.65 -18.37 -3.29
C ALA A 319 9.80 -18.64 -1.78
N LYS A 320 9.04 -17.88 -1.00
CA LYS A 320 8.81 -18.03 0.44
C LYS A 320 7.32 -18.35 0.65
N ARG A 321 6.85 -18.32 1.89
CA ARG A 321 5.44 -18.57 2.22
C ARG A 321 4.59 -17.35 1.83
N GLY A 322 3.32 -17.58 1.47
CA GLY A 322 2.31 -16.52 1.36
C GLY A 322 2.50 -15.56 0.18
N GLY A 323 3.12 -15.99 -0.92
CA GLY A 323 3.36 -15.13 -2.09
C GLY A 323 4.57 -14.20 -1.95
N ASP A 324 5.38 -14.37 -0.90
CA ASP A 324 6.65 -13.67 -0.76
C ASP A 324 7.75 -14.32 -1.60
N TYR A 325 8.61 -13.49 -2.20
CA TYR A 325 9.77 -13.87 -3.00
C TYR A 325 10.97 -13.02 -2.61
N SER A 326 12.17 -13.54 -2.85
CA SER A 326 13.40 -12.74 -2.79
C SER A 326 14.34 -13.10 -3.93
N GLY A 327 14.99 -12.10 -4.50
CA GLY A 327 16.02 -12.27 -5.51
C GLY A 327 17.27 -11.47 -5.15
N SER A 328 18.45 -12.04 -5.36
CA SER A 328 19.72 -11.32 -5.22
C SER A 328 20.17 -10.82 -6.58
N TYR A 329 20.59 -9.56 -6.64
CA TYR A 329 21.07 -8.92 -7.86
C TYR A 329 22.36 -8.16 -7.61
N ARG A 330 23.14 -7.92 -8.66
CA ARG A 330 24.41 -7.21 -8.58
C ARG A 330 24.28 -5.84 -9.22
N ILE A 331 24.71 -4.81 -8.51
CA ILE A 331 24.82 -3.46 -9.04
C ILE A 331 26.26 -3.26 -9.53
N PRO A 332 26.46 -2.86 -10.80
CA PRO A 332 27.78 -2.48 -11.32
C PRO A 332 28.39 -1.28 -10.57
N ARG A 333 29.61 -0.89 -10.95
CA ARG A 333 30.17 0.39 -10.45
C ARG A 333 29.32 1.53 -10.98
N LEU A 334 29.23 2.62 -10.23
CA LEU A 334 28.39 3.78 -10.59
C LEU A 334 28.73 4.35 -11.98
N SER A 335 30.00 4.30 -12.40
CA SER A 335 30.45 4.74 -13.73
C SER A 335 29.88 3.92 -14.89
N ASP A 336 29.36 2.73 -14.59
CA ASP A 336 28.88 1.75 -15.56
C ASP A 336 27.33 1.68 -15.55
N THR A 337 26.65 2.65 -14.92
CA THR A 337 25.19 2.74 -14.80
C THR A 337 24.69 4.14 -15.16
N ASN A 338 23.36 4.32 -15.23
CA ASN A 338 22.73 5.64 -15.32
C ASN A 338 22.39 6.25 -13.94
N GLY A 339 22.87 5.63 -12.84
CA GLY A 339 22.57 6.05 -11.47
C GLY A 339 21.19 5.61 -10.95
N LYS A 340 20.46 4.77 -11.67
CA LYS A 340 19.12 4.28 -11.28
C LYS A 340 18.99 2.78 -11.48
N VAL A 341 18.05 2.17 -10.76
CA VAL A 341 17.61 0.79 -10.97
C VAL A 341 16.19 0.80 -11.49
N SER A 342 15.91 0.04 -12.55
CA SER A 342 14.56 -0.24 -13.03
C SER A 342 14.21 -1.71 -12.80
N ILE A 343 12.94 -1.99 -12.57
CA ILE A 343 12.41 -3.33 -12.30
C ILE A 343 11.43 -3.72 -13.39
N LYS A 344 11.48 -4.99 -13.81
CA LYS A 344 10.45 -5.63 -14.61
C LYS A 344 10.08 -6.94 -13.95
N ALA A 345 8.80 -7.12 -13.66
CA ALA A 345 8.30 -8.32 -13.00
C ALA A 345 7.06 -8.86 -13.71
N LYS A 346 6.91 -10.18 -13.70
CA LYS A 346 5.72 -10.88 -14.15
C LYS A 346 5.34 -11.92 -13.12
N ALA A 347 4.06 -12.02 -12.79
CA ALA A 347 3.56 -13.06 -11.92
C ALA A 347 2.25 -13.63 -12.44
N ALA A 348 1.95 -14.87 -12.05
CA ALA A 348 0.73 -15.57 -12.40
C ALA A 348 0.21 -16.38 -11.22
N ASP A 349 -1.11 -16.51 -11.09
CA ASP A 349 -1.75 -17.43 -10.15
C ASP A 349 -2.19 -18.74 -10.82
N ALA A 350 -2.70 -19.68 -10.02
CA ALA A 350 -3.16 -20.98 -10.52
C ALA A 350 -4.45 -20.92 -11.37
N ASP A 351 -5.19 -19.82 -11.34
CA ASP A 351 -6.39 -19.60 -12.19
C ASP A 351 -6.02 -18.95 -13.53
N GLY A 352 -4.75 -18.60 -13.71
CA GLY A 352 -4.22 -17.97 -14.92
C GLY A 352 -4.41 -16.45 -14.95
N ASN A 353 -4.74 -15.81 -13.83
CA ASN A 353 -4.63 -14.36 -13.75
C ASN A 353 -3.15 -13.98 -13.70
N THR A 354 -2.79 -12.86 -14.33
CA THR A 354 -1.39 -12.43 -14.47
C THR A 354 -1.23 -10.95 -14.22
N ILE A 355 -0.06 -10.55 -13.75
CA ILE A 355 0.41 -9.16 -13.76
C ILE A 355 1.76 -9.09 -14.46
N GLU A 356 1.94 -8.09 -15.31
CA GLU A 356 3.21 -7.67 -15.89
C GLU A 356 3.44 -6.21 -15.50
N GLN A 357 4.56 -5.90 -14.88
CA GLN A 357 4.85 -4.55 -14.40
C GLN A 357 6.28 -4.16 -14.76
N THR A 358 6.44 -2.96 -15.30
CA THR A 358 7.74 -2.31 -15.48
C THR A 358 7.73 -1.03 -14.69
N VAL A 359 8.74 -0.86 -13.83
CA VAL A 359 8.97 0.30 -13.00
C VAL A 359 10.33 0.87 -13.38
N MET A 360 10.30 1.95 -14.16
CA MET A 360 11.50 2.70 -14.53
C MET A 360 11.96 3.55 -13.36
N ASP A 361 13.28 3.65 -13.19
CA ASP A 361 13.90 4.47 -12.14
C ASP A 361 13.35 4.20 -10.73
N ALA A 362 13.02 2.93 -10.46
CA ALA A 362 12.44 2.42 -9.22
C ALA A 362 13.16 2.90 -7.96
N PHE A 363 14.49 3.04 -7.99
CA PHE A 363 15.28 3.71 -6.94
C PHE A 363 16.68 4.09 -7.44
N SER A 364 17.42 4.83 -6.63
CA SER A 364 18.73 5.38 -7.01
C SER A 364 19.91 4.47 -6.69
N ILE A 365 21.02 4.67 -7.40
CA ILE A 365 22.32 4.09 -7.10
C ILE A 365 23.25 5.22 -6.63
N ARG A 366 24.04 4.99 -5.59
CA ARG A 366 24.99 5.97 -5.06
C ARG A 366 26.38 5.41 -4.76
#